data_AF-A0A815EHB3-F1
#
_entry.id   AF-A0A815EHB3-F1
#
_cell.length_a   1.000
_cell.length_b   1.000
_cell.length_c   1.000
_cell.angle_alpha   90.00
_cell.angle_beta   90.00
_cell.angle_gamma   90.00
#
_symmetry.space_group_name_H-M   'P 1'
#
loop_
_entity.id
_entity.type
_entity.pdbx_description
1 polymer ?
#
loop_
_entity_poly.entity_id
_entity_poly.type
_entity_poly.pdbx_seq_one_letter_code
_entity_poly.pdbx_strand_id
1 'polypeptide(L)'
;MEAIKPAFEDLASKETLQHVLNGSSQNANESFHSFLWSMAPKNRYCSGTIIDICLGLAVMIYNDGYLSIGEILHELLGEMGHFSYVAFDRINKQRVQKEAQWRKRRGQQIAGDEDTNDDEDTDDDEDKNDDTIEDYHSGAY
;
A
#
# COMPACT_ATOMS: atom_id res chain seq x y z
N MET A 1 -12.74 6.67 -27.62
CA MET A 1 -11.55 5.91 -27.19
C MET A 1 -10.31 6.79 -27.03
N GLU A 2 -10.19 7.90 -27.76
CA GLU A 2 -9.01 8.78 -27.71
C GLU A 2 -8.76 9.45 -26.35
N ALA A 3 -9.79 9.72 -25.55
CA ALA A 3 -9.61 10.34 -24.23
C ALA A 3 -9.08 9.37 -23.15
N ILE A 4 -9.31 8.07 -23.31
CA ILE A 4 -8.92 7.05 -22.31
C ILE A 4 -7.50 6.53 -22.59
N LYS A 5 -7.12 6.49 -23.87
CA LYS A 5 -5.82 5.99 -24.32
C LYS A 5 -4.62 6.64 -23.59
N PRO A 6 -4.51 7.98 -23.45
CA PRO A 6 -3.37 8.58 -22.76
C PRO A 6 -3.34 8.23 -21.27
N ALA A 7 -4.50 8.17 -20.60
CA ALA A 7 -4.55 7.75 -19.20
C ALA A 7 -4.16 6.28 -19.02
N PHE A 8 -4.54 5.41 -19.97
CA PHE A 8 -4.16 4.01 -19.95
C PHE A 8 -2.66 3.81 -20.19
N GLU A 9 -2.09 4.52 -21.16
CA GLU A 9 -0.64 4.48 -21.46
C GLU A 9 0.21 5.02 -20.32
N ASP A 10 -0.25 6.08 -19.63
CA ASP A 10 0.40 6.65 -18.45
C ASP A 10 0.38 5.68 -17.25
N LEU A 11 -0.76 5.03 -17.01
CA LEU A 11 -0.90 4.00 -15.98
C LEU A 11 -0.10 2.72 -16.28
N ALA A 12 0.08 2.39 -17.56
CA ALA A 12 0.84 1.23 -18.03
C ALA A 12 2.34 1.54 -18.25
N SER A 13 2.78 2.77 -17.95
CA SER A 13 4.20 3.12 -18.09
C SER A 13 5.06 2.31 -17.12
N LYS A 14 6.29 2.00 -17.53
CA LYS A 14 7.22 1.19 -16.71
C LYS A 14 7.48 1.84 -15.35
N GLU A 15 7.53 3.18 -15.30
CA GLU A 15 7.71 3.95 -14.07
C GLU A 15 6.51 3.78 -13.14
N THR A 16 5.28 3.94 -13.64
CA THR A 16 4.05 3.75 -12.86
C THR A 16 3.94 2.31 -12.34
N LEU A 17 4.20 1.32 -13.21
CA LEU A 17 4.16 -0.10 -12.84
C LEU A 17 5.24 -0.46 -11.81
N GLN A 18 6.44 0.11 -11.92
CA GLN A 18 7.51 -0.11 -10.93
C GLN A 18 7.14 0.47 -9.56
N HIS A 19 6.43 1.60 -9.52
CA HIS A 19 5.87 2.12 -8.26
C HIS A 19 4.76 1.23 -7.70
N VAL A 20 3.93 0.62 -8.56
CA VAL A 20 2.89 -0.34 -8.14
C VAL A 20 3.53 -1.61 -7.55
N LEU A 21 4.55 -2.17 -8.21
CA LEU A 21 5.30 -3.34 -7.73
C LEU A 21 6.00 -3.06 -6.40
N ASN A 22 6.56 -1.86 -6.22
CA ASN A 22 7.15 -1.43 -4.95
C ASN A 22 6.11 -1.11 -3.85
N GLY A 23 4.83 -1.44 -4.05
CA GLY A 23 3.74 -1.16 -3.11
C GLY A 23 3.55 0.33 -2.81
N SER A 24 4.04 1.20 -3.70
CA SER A 24 4.02 2.66 -3.52
C SER A 24 2.66 3.27 -3.88
N SER A 25 1.78 2.54 -4.57
CA SER A 25 0.38 2.93 -4.66
C SER A 25 -0.33 2.61 -3.34
N GLN A 26 -0.30 3.54 -2.40
CA GLN A 26 -1.41 3.60 -1.45
C GLN A 26 -2.61 4.09 -2.25
N ASN A 27 -3.69 3.32 -2.26
CA ASN A 27 -4.94 3.78 -2.84
C ASN A 27 -5.36 5.07 -2.11
N ALA A 28 -5.17 6.21 -2.75
CA ALA A 28 -5.47 7.53 -2.17
C ALA A 28 -6.91 7.59 -1.65
N ASN A 29 -7.83 6.89 -2.32
CA ASN A 29 -9.22 6.82 -1.91
C ASN A 29 -9.38 6.03 -0.60
N GLU A 30 -8.64 4.93 -0.39
CA GLU A 30 -8.69 4.17 0.87
C GLU A 30 -8.13 5.00 2.03
N SER A 31 -6.99 5.67 1.83
CA SER A 31 -6.39 6.53 2.86
C SER A 31 -7.29 7.71 3.20
N PHE A 32 -7.90 8.35 2.21
CA PHE A 32 -8.88 9.41 2.42
C PHE A 32 -10.14 8.92 3.15
N HIS A 33 -10.74 7.82 2.66
CA HIS A 33 -11.95 7.26 3.26
C HIS A 33 -11.70 6.75 4.68
N SER A 34 -10.50 6.29 5.00
CA SER A 34 -10.10 5.93 6.37
C SER A 34 -10.32 7.10 7.33
N PHE A 35 -9.92 8.33 6.95
CA PHE A 35 -10.16 9.52 7.77
C PHE A 35 -11.65 9.83 7.89
N LEU A 36 -12.37 9.89 6.78
CA LEU A 36 -13.80 10.21 6.78
C LEU A 36 -14.59 9.25 7.68
N TRP A 37 -14.40 7.95 7.52
CA TRP A 37 -15.14 6.93 8.26
C TRP A 37 -14.64 6.74 9.70
N SER A 38 -13.44 7.23 10.02
CA SER A 38 -12.99 7.31 11.43
C SER A 38 -13.78 8.36 12.23
N MET A 39 -14.24 9.43 11.57
CA MET A 39 -15.01 10.52 12.18
C MET A 39 -16.51 10.28 12.08
N ALA A 40 -16.99 9.78 10.94
CA ALA A 40 -18.39 9.46 10.69
C ALA A 40 -18.57 7.96 10.36
N PRO A 41 -18.61 7.08 11.37
CA PRO A 41 -18.69 5.64 11.13
C PRO A 41 -19.95 5.23 10.35
N LYS A 42 -19.78 4.40 9.32
CA LYS A 42 -20.88 3.92 8.46
C LYS A 42 -21.97 3.15 9.20
N ASN A 43 -21.65 2.58 10.36
CA ASN A 43 -22.57 1.79 11.17
C ASN A 43 -23.41 2.64 12.13
N ARG A 44 -23.26 3.96 12.13
CA ARG A 44 -24.03 4.88 12.96
C ARG A 44 -24.68 5.94 12.09
N TYR A 45 -25.85 6.40 12.53
CA TYR A 45 -26.48 7.54 11.90
C TYR A 45 -25.66 8.80 12.18
N CYS A 46 -25.34 9.53 11.11
CA CYS A 46 -24.77 10.87 11.14
C CYS A 46 -25.67 11.78 10.32
N SER A 47 -25.97 12.98 10.82
CA SER A 47 -26.71 13.96 10.03
C SER A 47 -25.87 14.43 8.83
N GLY A 48 -26.51 14.90 7.76
CA GLY A 48 -25.81 15.43 6.59
C GLY A 48 -24.78 16.51 6.96
N THR A 49 -25.14 17.41 7.87
CA THR A 49 -24.23 18.44 8.40
C THR A 49 -22.98 17.86 9.07
N ILE A 50 -23.09 16.76 9.82
CA ILE A 50 -21.92 16.10 10.41
C ILE A 50 -21.04 15.49 9.33
N ILE A 51 -21.64 14.89 8.30
CA ILE A 51 -20.91 14.33 7.16
C ILE A 51 -20.14 15.42 6.42
N ASP A 52 -20.76 16.58 6.17
CA ASP A 52 -20.10 17.70 5.48
C ASP A 52 -18.89 18.23 6.28
N ILE A 53 -19.03 18.35 7.61
CA ILE A 53 -17.93 18.74 8.49
C ILE A 53 -16.81 17.69 8.46
N CYS A 54 -17.16 16.41 8.61
CA CYS A 54 -16.19 15.32 8.58
C CYS A 54 -15.48 15.23 7.23
N LEU A 55 -16.16 15.54 6.13
CA LEU A 55 -15.59 15.58 4.78
C LEU A 55 -14.54 16.68 4.67
N GLY A 56 -14.87 17.91 5.10
CA GLY A 56 -13.90 19.02 5.13
C GLY A 56 -12.67 18.71 5.98
N LEU A 57 -12.89 18.19 7.19
CA LEU A 57 -11.79 17.77 8.08
C LEU A 57 -10.95 16.64 7.46
N ALA A 58 -11.57 15.66 6.79
CA ALA A 58 -10.86 14.56 6.16
C ALA A 58 -9.94 15.06 5.04
N VAL A 59 -10.41 15.99 4.21
CA VAL A 59 -9.61 16.60 3.14
C VAL A 59 -8.38 17.31 3.73
N MET A 60 -8.59 18.13 4.76
CA MET A 60 -7.49 18.87 5.40
C MET A 60 -6.47 17.96 6.07
N ILE A 61 -6.94 16.98 6.86
CA ILE A 61 -6.05 16.04 7.56
C ILE A 61 -5.29 15.16 6.56
N TYR A 62 -5.91 14.79 5.44
CA TYR A 62 -5.28 13.98 4.41
C TYR A 62 -4.17 14.75 3.69
N ASN A 63 -4.44 15.99 3.28
CA ASN A 63 -3.48 16.80 2.50
C ASN A 63 -2.40 17.44 3.39
N ASP A 64 -2.79 18.09 4.48
CA ASP A 64 -1.92 18.98 5.25
C ASP A 64 -1.60 18.42 6.65
N GLY A 65 -2.30 17.36 7.05
CA GLY A 65 -2.11 16.72 8.34
C GLY A 65 -2.84 17.40 9.50
N TYR A 66 -2.58 16.94 10.73
CA TYR A 66 -3.36 17.35 11.91
C TYR A 66 -3.08 18.78 12.37
N LEU A 67 -1.98 19.40 11.92
CA LEU A 67 -1.70 20.80 12.24
C LEU A 67 -2.65 21.77 11.53
N SER A 68 -3.22 21.39 10.38
CA SER A 68 -4.23 22.19 9.66
C SER A 68 -5.50 22.42 10.50
N ILE A 69 -5.82 21.51 11.41
CA ILE A 69 -6.94 21.70 12.37
C ILE A 69 -6.65 22.88 13.29
N GLY A 70 -5.38 23.16 13.59
CA GLY A 70 -4.96 24.30 14.39
C GLY A 70 -5.41 25.64 13.81
N GLU A 71 -5.44 25.77 12.48
CA GLU A 71 -5.92 26.98 11.80
C GLU A 71 -7.43 27.17 11.98
N ILE A 72 -8.21 26.09 11.88
CA ILE A 72 -9.66 26.13 12.16
C ILE A 72 -9.91 26.48 13.62
N LEU A 73 -9.19 25.84 14.54
CA LEU A 73 -9.36 26.09 15.97
C LEU A 73 -8.97 27.53 16.31
N HIS A 74 -7.96 28.09 15.64
CA HIS A 74 -7.60 29.48 15.77
C HIS A 74 -8.75 30.42 15.40
N GLU A 75 -9.41 30.17 14.27
CA GLU A 75 -10.53 30.98 13.80
C GLU A 75 -11.77 30.84 14.69
N LEU A 76 -12.07 29.62 15.17
CA LEU A 76 -13.29 29.34 15.94
C LEU A 76 -13.16 29.69 17.43
N LEU A 77 -11.98 29.49 18.02
CA LEU A 77 -11.78 29.50 19.47
C LEU A 77 -10.64 30.44 19.92
N GLY A 78 -9.95 31.10 18.98
CA GLY A 78 -8.79 31.92 19.26
C GLY A 78 -7.49 31.11 19.35
N GLU A 79 -6.41 31.73 19.83
CA GLU A 79 -5.06 31.16 19.77
C GLU A 79 -4.97 29.71 20.30
N MET A 80 -4.36 28.84 19.48
CA MET A 80 -4.13 27.45 19.84
C MET A 80 -3.11 27.35 20.98
N GLY A 81 -3.53 26.77 22.10
CA GLY A 81 -2.65 26.51 23.23
C GLY A 81 -1.51 25.54 22.93
N HIS A 82 -0.38 25.69 23.64
CA HIS A 82 0.84 24.89 23.46
C HIS A 82 0.59 23.37 23.49
N PHE A 83 -0.23 22.88 24.42
CA PHE A 83 -0.52 21.45 24.54
C PHE A 83 -1.30 20.90 23.35
N SER A 84 -2.18 21.71 22.73
CA SER A 84 -2.91 21.33 21.52
C SER A 84 -1.97 21.17 20.33
N TYR A 85 -1.04 22.12 20.16
CA TYR A 85 0.00 22.03 19.13
C TYR A 85 0.85 20.77 19.29
N VAL A 86 1.36 20.51 20.50
CA VAL A 86 2.17 19.31 20.80
C VAL A 86 1.39 18.03 20.54
N ALA A 87 0.10 18.00 20.89
CA ALA A 87 -0.76 16.85 20.63
C ALA A 87 -0.93 16.60 19.12
N PHE A 88 -1.24 17.64 18.33
CA PHE A 88 -1.41 17.51 16.88
C PHE A 88 -0.12 17.14 16.16
N ASP A 89 1.01 17.75 16.52
CA ASP A 89 2.32 17.40 15.99
C ASP A 89 2.67 15.93 16.29
N ARG A 90 2.41 15.47 17.52
CA ARG A 90 2.62 14.07 17.89
C ARG A 90 1.76 13.12 17.04
N ILE A 91 0.47 13.42 16.85
CA ILE A 91 -0.43 12.58 16.03
C ILE A 91 0.04 12.59 14.57
N ASN A 92 0.45 13.75 14.05
CA ASN A 92 0.97 13.90 12.70
C ASN A 92 2.24 13.05 12.48
N LYS A 93 3.18 13.09 13.43
CA LYS A 93 4.39 12.26 13.42
C LYS A 93 4.06 10.77 13.46
N GLN A 94 3.08 10.35 14.28
CA GLN A 94 2.64 8.96 14.33
C GLN A 94 2.05 8.48 12.99
N ARG A 95 1.34 9.34 12.25
CA ARG A 95 0.84 9.02 10.91
C ARG A 95 2.00 8.66 9.97
N VAL A 96 2.98 9.56 9.86
CA VAL A 96 4.14 9.39 8.98
C VAL A 96 4.98 8.18 9.38
N GLN A 97 5.16 7.96 10.69
CA GLN A 97 5.88 6.79 11.20
C GLN A 97 5.17 5.48 10.88
N LYS A 98 3.85 5.41 11.05
CA LYS A 98 3.05 4.23 10.67
C LYS A 98 3.20 3.94 9.19
N GLU A 99 3.08 4.96 8.35
CA GLU A 99 3.26 4.81 6.90
C GLU A 99 4.66 4.27 6.56
N ALA A 100 5.72 4.85 7.14
CA ALA A 100 7.09 4.39 6.94
C ALA A 100 7.28 2.92 7.39
N GLN A 101 6.67 2.52 8.51
CA GLN A 101 6.69 1.12 8.98
C GLN A 101 5.92 0.18 8.03
N TRP A 102 4.77 0.62 7.52
CA TRP A 102 3.99 -0.13 6.53
C TRP A 102 4.76 -0.32 5.22
N ARG A 103 5.51 0.69 4.78
CA ARG A 103 6.38 0.59 3.60
C ARG A 103 7.52 -0.42 3.81
N LYS A 104 8.18 -0.39 4.97
CA LYS A 104 9.24 -1.37 5.30
C LYS A 104 8.74 -2.82 5.32
N ARG A 105 7.58 -3.06 5.95
CA ARG A 105 6.98 -4.41 6.03
C ARG A 105 6.58 -4.96 4.65
N ARG A 106 5.99 -4.12 3.79
CA ARG A 106 5.63 -4.54 2.42
C ARG A 106 6.85 -4.80 1.55
N GLY A 107 7.90 -3.97 1.64
CA GLY A 107 9.15 -4.21 0.92
C GLY A 107 9.82 -5.54 1.30
N GLN A 108 9.75 -5.93 2.57
CA GLN A 108 10.26 -7.23 3.05
C GLN A 108 9.43 -8.42 2.55
N GLN A 109 8.11 -8.27 2.38
CA GLN A 109 7.25 -9.31 1.81
C GLN A 109 7.50 -9.50 0.31
N ILE A 110 7.63 -8.41 -0.46
CA ILE A 110 7.92 -8.46 -1.89
C ILE A 110 9.28 -9.13 -2.15
N ALA A 111 10.31 -8.80 -1.37
CA ALA A 111 11.62 -9.43 -1.50
C ALA A 111 11.59 -10.94 -1.21
N GLY A 112 10.73 -11.40 -0.29
CA GLY A 112 10.55 -12.83 -0.03
C GLY A 112 9.80 -13.58 -1.13
N ASP A 113 8.90 -12.91 -1.86
CA ASP A 113 8.20 -13.48 -3.01
C ASP A 113 9.08 -13.53 -4.27
N GLU A 114 10.04 -12.62 -4.43
CA GLU A 114 11.05 -12.68 -5.52
C GLU A 114 12.01 -13.87 -5.33
N ASP A 115 12.50 -14.13 -4.10
CA ASP A 115 13.37 -15.27 -3.78
C ASP A 115 12.72 -16.65 -4.02
N THR A 116 11.40 -16.73 -4.20
CA THR A 116 10.67 -18.00 -4.41
C THR A 116 10.44 -18.33 -5.89
N ASN A 117 10.71 -17.41 -6.82
CA ASN A 117 10.44 -17.59 -8.26
C ASN A 117 11.70 -17.87 -9.11
N ASP A 118 12.89 -17.92 -8.52
CA ASP A 118 14.16 -18.16 -9.23
C ASP A 118 14.56 -19.66 -9.33
N ASP A 119 13.71 -20.60 -8.89
CA ASP A 119 14.01 -22.05 -8.85
C ASP A 119 13.37 -22.89 -9.99
N GLU A 120 12.77 -22.27 -11.02
CA GLU A 120 12.25 -23.00 -12.20
C GLU A 120 12.90 -22.52 -13.50
N ASP A 121 14.19 -22.80 -13.67
CA ASP A 121 14.84 -22.92 -14.99
C ASP A 121 16.17 -23.69 -14.83
N THR A 122 16.10 -25.00 -14.68
CA THR A 122 17.26 -25.88 -14.98
C THR A 122 16.82 -27.11 -15.78
N ASP A 123 17.16 -27.05 -17.08
CA ASP A 123 17.66 -28.11 -17.95
C ASP A 123 16.87 -29.44 -18.05
N ASP A 124 15.90 -29.50 -18.96
CA ASP A 124 15.44 -30.75 -19.60
C ASP A 124 16.03 -30.85 -21.01
N ASP A 125 17.24 -31.42 -21.12
CA ASP A 125 17.80 -31.97 -22.37
C ASP A 125 18.57 -33.27 -22.05
N GLU A 126 17.85 -34.32 -21.64
CA GLU A 126 18.38 -35.70 -21.64
C GLU A 126 17.78 -36.50 -22.81
N ASP A 127 18.51 -36.50 -23.93
CA ASP A 127 18.25 -37.41 -25.05
C ASP A 127 19.53 -38.17 -25.38
N LYS A 128 19.74 -39.33 -24.73
CA LYS A 128 20.62 -40.42 -25.22
C LYS A 128 20.11 -41.79 -24.75
N ASN A 129 19.30 -42.41 -25.59
CA ASN A 129 19.23 -43.86 -25.69
C ASN A 129 20.47 -44.37 -26.44
N ASP A 130 21.24 -45.29 -25.85
CA ASP A 130 22.05 -46.24 -26.63
C ASP A 130 22.16 -47.57 -25.87
N ASP A 131 21.85 -48.63 -26.62
CA ASP A 131 21.69 -50.02 -26.20
C ASP A 131 23.05 -50.67 -25.85
N THR A 132 23.11 -51.47 -24.79
CA THR A 132 23.85 -52.75 -24.88
C THR A 132 23.27 -53.80 -23.92
N ILE A 133 23.03 -54.98 -24.50
CA ILE A 133 22.41 -56.19 -23.99
C ILE A 133 23.44 -57.13 -23.33
N GLU A 134 22.93 -58.06 -22.50
CA GLU A 134 23.55 -59.30 -21.97
C GLU A 134 24.52 -59.13 -20.77
N ASP A 135 24.43 -59.90 -19.69
CA ASP A 135 24.43 -61.36 -19.72
C ASP A 135 23.85 -62.04 -18.45
N TYR A 136 23.48 -63.30 -18.62
CA TYR A 136 22.87 -64.22 -17.64
C TYR A 136 23.86 -64.75 -16.59
N HIS A 137 23.37 -65.00 -15.36
CA HIS A 137 23.57 -66.21 -14.52
C HIS A 137 23.31 -65.87 -13.02
N SER A 138 22.26 -66.40 -12.39
CA SER A 138 22.14 -67.74 -11.78
C SER A 138 22.98 -67.97 -10.52
N GLY A 139 22.29 -68.28 -9.40
CA GLY A 139 22.84 -68.91 -8.19
C GLY A 139 22.41 -68.17 -6.92
N ALA A 140 21.35 -68.60 -6.22
CA ALA A 140 21.37 -69.64 -5.17
C ALA A 140 22.25 -69.18 -3.97
N TYR A 141 21.75 -69.02 -2.74
CA TYR A 141 20.64 -69.60 -1.99
C TYR A 141 20.04 -68.57 -1.04
#